data_AF-A0A4Z0L0L0-F1
#
_entry.id   AF-A0A4Z0L0L0-F1
#
_cell.length_a   1.000
_cell.length_b   1.000
_cell.length_c   1.000
_cell.angle_alpha   90.00
_cell.angle_beta   90.00
_cell.angle_gamma   90.00
#
_symmetry.space_group_name_H-M   'P 1'
#
loop_
_entity.id
_entity.type
_entity.pdbx_description
1 polymer ?
#
loop_
_entity_poly.entity_id
_entity_poly.type
_entity_poly.pdbx_seq_one_letter_code
_entity_poly.pdbx_strand_id
1 'polypeptide(L)'
;MKLSRISAINWNKIQDDKDLEVWNRLTSNFWLPEKVPLSNDIPAWQTLSAAEQQLTIRVFTGLTLLDTIQNIAGAPSLMADAITPHEEAVLSNISFMEAVHARSYSSIFSTLCQTKEVDAAYAWSEENPPLQRKAQIILAHYVSDEPLKKKIASVFLESFLFYSGFWLPMYF
;
A
#
# COMPACT_ATOMS: atom_id res chain seq x y z
N MET A 1 12.16 23.00 13.76
CA MET A 1 13.03 21.96 13.19
C MET A 1 14.46 22.23 13.66
N LYS A 2 15.01 21.42 14.58
CA LYS A 2 16.44 21.51 14.91
C LYS A 2 17.20 20.76 13.82
N LEU A 3 18.11 21.45 13.12
CA LEU A 3 19.03 20.80 12.18
C LEU A 3 19.98 19.92 12.99
N SER A 4 19.76 18.61 12.99
CA SER A 4 20.74 17.64 13.45
C SER A 4 21.79 17.42 12.37
N ARG A 5 23.01 17.04 12.77
CA ARG A 5 24.07 16.66 11.84
C ARG A 5 23.67 15.38 11.10
N ILE A 6 23.56 15.45 9.78
CA ILE A 6 23.38 14.27 8.92
C ILE A 6 24.74 13.60 8.71
N SER A 7 24.78 12.27 8.79
CA SER A 7 25.98 11.46 8.51
C SER A 7 25.79 10.66 7.23
N ALA A 8 26.87 10.43 6.47
CA ALA A 8 26.81 9.54 5.31
C ALA A 8 26.56 8.10 5.76
N ILE A 9 25.57 7.44 5.16
CA ILE A 9 25.30 6.01 5.39
C ILE A 9 26.46 5.16 4.86
N ASN A 10 26.83 4.11 5.62
CA ASN A 10 27.89 3.19 5.22
C ASN A 10 27.35 1.75 5.21
N TRP A 11 27.06 1.23 4.02
CA TRP A 11 26.59 -0.15 3.81
C TRP A 11 27.65 -1.23 4.04
N ASN A 12 28.92 -0.85 4.25
CA ASN A 12 29.98 -1.76 4.70
C ASN A 12 30.11 -1.82 6.24
N LYS A 13 29.27 -1.07 6.97
CA LYS A 13 29.19 -1.06 8.43
C LYS A 13 27.73 -1.15 8.87
N ILE A 14 27.18 -2.35 8.76
CA ILE A 14 25.79 -2.65 9.10
C ILE A 14 25.64 -2.71 10.63
N GLN A 15 24.56 -2.09 11.14
CA GLN A 15 24.23 -2.09 12.56
C GLN A 15 23.32 -3.28 12.93
N ASP A 16 22.39 -3.62 12.03
CA ASP A 16 21.55 -4.81 12.10
C ASP A 16 21.51 -5.50 10.73
N ASP A 17 21.93 -6.77 10.67
CA ASP A 17 21.98 -7.55 9.44
C ASP A 17 20.60 -7.69 8.77
N LYS A 18 19.51 -7.51 9.52
CA LYS A 18 18.15 -7.53 8.98
C LYS A 18 17.87 -6.39 8.02
N ASP A 19 18.49 -5.22 8.20
CA ASP A 19 18.32 -4.10 7.28
C ASP A 19 18.80 -4.47 5.87
N LEU A 20 19.97 -5.09 5.78
CA LEU A 20 20.54 -5.54 4.50
C LEU A 20 19.77 -6.73 3.91
N GLU A 21 19.33 -7.68 4.74
CA GLU A 21 18.48 -8.79 4.28
C GLU A 21 17.19 -8.28 3.63
N VAL A 22 16.48 -7.38 4.32
CA VAL A 22 15.20 -6.84 3.87
C VAL A 22 15.40 -5.94 2.65
N TRP A 23 16.42 -5.07 2.65
CA TRP A 23 16.77 -4.25 1.49
C TRP A 23 16.95 -5.10 0.24
N ASN A 24 17.78 -6.13 0.31
CA ASN A 24 18.04 -7.02 -0.83
C ASN A 24 16.76 -7.73 -1.28
N ARG A 25 15.94 -8.22 -0.34
CA ARG A 25 14.69 -8.90 -0.68
C ARG A 25 13.72 -7.97 -1.41
N LEU A 26 13.44 -6.79 -0.86
CA LEU A 26 12.48 -5.86 -1.45
C LEU A 26 12.96 -5.34 -2.81
N THR A 27 14.23 -4.96 -2.94
CA THR A 27 14.78 -4.46 -4.20
C THR A 27 14.86 -5.54 -5.28
N SER A 28 15.18 -6.78 -4.92
CA SER A 28 15.17 -7.91 -5.86
C SER A 28 13.77 -8.27 -6.36
N ASN A 29 12.74 -7.97 -5.56
CA ASN A 29 11.33 -8.19 -5.89
C ASN A 29 10.68 -7.00 -6.62
N PHE A 30 11.48 -6.03 -7.10
CA PHE A 30 10.93 -4.87 -7.80
C PHE A 30 10.07 -5.26 -9.00
N TRP A 31 8.83 -4.76 -9.01
CA TRP A 31 7.87 -5.00 -10.06
C TRP A 31 7.14 -3.71 -10.44
N LEU A 32 6.53 -3.71 -11.62
CA LEU A 32 5.67 -2.65 -12.13
C LEU A 32 4.46 -3.34 -12.78
N PRO A 33 3.25 -2.74 -12.71
CA PRO A 33 2.04 -3.37 -13.23
C PRO A 33 2.11 -3.63 -14.75
N GLU A 34 2.91 -2.86 -15.51
CA GLU A 34 3.15 -3.07 -16.94
C GLU A 34 3.77 -4.44 -17.27
N LYS A 35 4.38 -5.12 -16.29
CA LYS A 35 4.92 -6.48 -16.48
C LYS A 35 3.84 -7.57 -16.46
N VAL A 36 2.62 -7.25 -16.05
CA VAL A 36 1.50 -8.20 -15.95
C VAL A 36 0.54 -7.97 -17.13
N PRO A 37 0.26 -8.99 -17.97
CA PRO A 37 -0.59 -8.83 -19.16
C PRO A 37 -2.08 -8.86 -18.80
N LEU A 38 -2.58 -7.81 -18.14
CA LEU A 38 -3.96 -7.71 -17.64
C LEU A 38 -5.05 -7.87 -18.73
N SER A 39 -4.72 -7.60 -20.00
CA SER A 39 -5.68 -7.75 -21.10
C SER A 39 -6.10 -9.20 -21.32
N ASN A 40 -5.32 -10.18 -20.84
CA ASN A 40 -5.68 -11.59 -20.91
C ASN A 40 -6.89 -11.94 -20.04
N ASP A 41 -7.22 -11.09 -19.05
CA ASP A 41 -8.34 -11.32 -18.13
C ASP A 41 -9.66 -10.71 -18.63
N ILE A 42 -9.67 -9.98 -19.76
CA ILE A 42 -10.88 -9.40 -20.34
C ILE A 42 -11.99 -10.44 -20.56
N PRO A 43 -11.72 -11.64 -21.13
CA PRO A 43 -12.76 -12.65 -21.29
C PRO A 43 -13.33 -13.13 -19.95
N ALA A 44 -12.48 -13.37 -18.95
CA ALA A 44 -12.91 -13.79 -17.62
C ALA A 44 -13.76 -12.70 -16.94
N TRP A 45 -13.32 -11.45 -17.01
CA TRP A 45 -14.06 -10.29 -16.51
C TRP A 45 -15.47 -10.18 -17.10
N GLN A 46 -15.63 -10.46 -18.39
CA GLN A 46 -16.93 -10.43 -19.08
C GLN A 46 -17.88 -11.55 -18.65
N THR A 47 -17.38 -12.61 -18.00
CA THR A 47 -18.23 -13.69 -17.45
C THR A 47 -18.82 -13.34 -16.09
N LEU A 48 -18.27 -12.35 -15.39
CA LEU A 48 -18.76 -11.93 -14.09
C LEU A 48 -20.13 -11.27 -14.18
N SER A 49 -20.98 -11.51 -13.19
CA SER A 49 -22.19 -10.74 -13.01
C SER A 49 -21.87 -9.28 -12.68
N ALA A 50 -22.81 -8.37 -12.95
CA ALA A 50 -22.65 -6.95 -12.59
C ALA A 50 -22.39 -6.75 -11.09
N ALA A 51 -22.92 -7.63 -10.24
CA ALA A 51 -22.68 -7.58 -8.79
C ALA A 51 -21.24 -7.97 -8.42
N GLU A 52 -20.68 -9.00 -9.07
CA GLU A 52 -19.28 -9.40 -8.90
C GLU A 52 -18.32 -8.34 -9.43
N GLN A 53 -18.60 -7.76 -10.61
CA GLN A 53 -17.81 -6.65 -11.13
C GLN A 53 -17.82 -5.45 -10.18
N GLN A 54 -19.00 -5.03 -9.70
CA GLN A 54 -19.11 -3.95 -8.72
C GLN A 54 -18.37 -4.25 -7.41
N LEU A 55 -18.47 -5.49 -6.91
CA LEU A 55 -17.75 -5.93 -5.72
C LEU A 55 -16.23 -5.80 -5.93
N THR A 56 -15.72 -6.30 -7.07
CA THR A 56 -14.30 -6.25 -7.41
C THR A 56 -13.77 -4.81 -7.49
N ILE A 57 -14.49 -3.92 -8.18
CA ILE A 57 -14.06 -2.52 -8.32
C ILE A 57 -14.04 -1.84 -6.94
N ARG A 58 -15.07 -2.03 -6.11
CA ARG A 58 -15.13 -1.45 -4.75
C ARG A 58 -14.07 -1.99 -3.81
N VAL A 59 -13.76 -3.27 -3.91
CA VAL A 59 -12.65 -3.87 -3.15
C VAL A 59 -11.35 -3.20 -3.53
N PHE A 60 -11.05 -3.09 -4.83
CA PHE A 60 -9.80 -2.48 -5.27
C PHE A 60 -9.75 -0.98 -4.98
N THR A 61 -10.82 -0.19 -5.14
CA THR A 61 -10.78 1.23 -4.74
C THR A 61 -10.58 1.39 -3.23
N GLY A 62 -11.15 0.49 -2.42
CA GLY A 62 -10.89 0.43 -0.99
C GLY A 62 -9.42 0.16 -0.65
N LEU A 63 -8.76 -0.77 -1.35
CA LEU A 63 -7.34 -1.04 -1.18
C LEU A 63 -6.47 0.12 -1.68
N THR A 64 -6.81 0.73 -2.82
CA THR A 64 -6.13 1.92 -3.35
C THR A 64 -6.06 3.04 -2.31
N LEU A 65 -7.14 3.30 -1.57
CA LEU A 65 -7.13 4.30 -0.50
C LEU A 65 -6.12 3.97 0.60
N LEU A 66 -6.04 2.71 1.02
CA LEU A 66 -5.18 2.29 2.12
C LEU A 66 -3.70 2.27 1.71
N ASP A 67 -3.38 1.82 0.50
CA ASP A 67 -2.04 1.93 -0.09
C ASP A 67 -1.61 3.39 -0.25
N THR A 68 -2.54 4.27 -0.65
CA THR A 68 -2.29 5.72 -0.71
C THR A 68 -1.93 6.27 0.68
N ILE A 69 -2.66 5.87 1.73
CA ILE A 69 -2.34 6.25 3.12
C ILE A 69 -0.96 5.73 3.53
N GLN A 70 -0.60 4.49 3.19
CA GLN A 70 0.74 3.96 3.49
C GLN A 70 1.84 4.77 2.81
N ASN A 71 1.67 5.08 1.52
CA ASN A 71 2.64 5.85 0.75
C ASN A 71 2.86 7.26 1.33
N ILE A 72 1.79 8.02 1.56
CA ILE A 72 1.89 9.45 1.89
C ILE A 72 2.10 9.73 3.38
N ALA A 73 1.69 8.80 4.26
CA ALA A 73 1.71 9.01 5.70
C ALA A 73 2.29 7.83 6.48
N GLY A 74 1.91 6.59 6.16
CA GLY A 74 2.32 5.39 6.88
C GLY A 74 3.85 5.22 6.92
N ALA A 75 4.44 4.78 5.81
CA ALA A 75 5.89 4.56 5.72
C ALA A 75 6.72 5.82 6.09
N PRO A 76 6.38 7.04 5.63
CA PRO A 76 7.08 8.26 6.08
C PRO A 76 7.03 8.49 7.60
N SER A 77 5.91 8.19 8.27
CA SER A 77 5.81 8.36 9.72
C SER A 77 6.70 7.40 10.51
N LEU A 78 7.00 6.23 9.93
CA LEU A 78 7.87 5.22 10.53
C LEU A 78 9.37 5.58 10.39
N MET A 79 9.75 6.31 9.33
CA MET A 79 11.14 6.73 9.10
C MET A 79 11.69 7.57 10.26
N ALA A 80 10.86 8.44 10.83
CA ALA A 80 11.25 9.29 11.96
C ALA A 80 11.63 8.49 13.22
N ASP A 81 11.19 7.23 13.30
CA ASP A 81 11.38 6.32 14.43
C ASP A 81 12.30 5.13 14.07
N ALA A 82 13.09 5.27 13.01
CA ALA A 82 14.08 4.28 12.60
C ALA A 82 15.24 4.20 13.60
N ILE A 83 15.73 2.99 13.85
CA ILE A 83 16.81 2.70 14.79
C ILE A 83 18.17 2.81 14.09
N THR A 84 18.22 2.50 12.80
CA THR A 84 19.43 2.56 11.97
C THR A 84 19.19 3.44 10.73
N PRO A 85 20.24 4.07 10.16
CA PRO A 85 20.11 4.78 8.88
C PRO A 85 19.79 3.82 7.72
N HIS A 86 20.09 2.53 7.87
CA HIS A 86 19.78 1.50 6.87
C HIS A 86 18.28 1.17 6.87
N GLU A 87 17.63 1.16 8.04
CA GLU A 87 16.17 1.05 8.18
C GLU A 87 15.45 2.21 7.48
N GLU A 88 15.93 3.46 7.62
CA GLU A 88 15.36 4.62 6.90
C GLU A 88 15.42 4.43 5.37
N ALA A 89 16.51 3.84 4.86
CA ALA A 89 16.63 3.52 3.44
C ALA A 89 15.66 2.41 3.01
N VAL A 90 15.50 1.36 3.83
CA VAL A 90 14.51 0.30 3.60
C VAL A 90 13.09 0.86 3.59
N LEU A 91 12.72 1.71 4.55
CA LEU A 91 11.41 2.35 4.62
C LEU A 91 11.16 3.29 3.43
N SER A 92 12.20 3.88 2.86
CA SER A 92 12.09 4.68 1.63
C SER A 92 11.73 3.81 0.42
N ASN A 93 12.31 2.61 0.32
CA ASN A 93 11.91 1.64 -0.69
C ASN A 93 10.47 1.14 -0.46
N ILE A 94 10.08 0.87 0.79
CA ILE A 94 8.71 0.50 1.14
C ILE A 94 7.74 1.58 0.68
N SER A 95 7.94 2.85 1.09
CA SER A 95 7.10 3.98 0.69
C SER A 95 6.94 4.06 -0.84
N PHE A 96 8.02 3.88 -1.60
CA PHE A 96 7.95 3.83 -3.05
C PHE A 96 7.09 2.66 -3.57
N MET A 97 7.24 1.46 -3.01
CA MET A 97 6.45 0.31 -3.42
C MET A 97 4.96 0.46 -3.08
N GLU A 98 4.60 1.19 -2.02
CA GLU A 98 3.18 1.52 -1.75
C GLU A 98 2.55 2.40 -2.83
N ALA A 99 3.33 3.30 -3.43
CA ALA A 99 2.88 4.05 -4.61
C ALA A 99 2.69 3.11 -5.83
N VAL A 100 3.54 2.10 -5.98
CA VAL A 100 3.39 1.08 -7.03
C VAL A 100 2.13 0.24 -6.78
N HIS A 101 1.85 -0.16 -5.54
CA HIS A 101 0.63 -0.87 -5.15
C HIS A 101 -0.62 -0.06 -5.50
N ALA A 102 -0.73 1.18 -5.01
CA ALA A 102 -1.84 2.07 -5.30
C ALA A 102 -2.04 2.30 -6.81
N ARG A 103 -0.94 2.48 -7.56
CA ARG A 103 -0.98 2.65 -9.02
C ARG A 103 -1.44 1.38 -9.75
N SER A 104 -1.12 0.20 -9.23
CA SER A 104 -1.42 -1.06 -9.89
C SER A 104 -2.92 -1.31 -10.06
N TYR A 105 -3.76 -0.92 -9.09
CA TYR A 105 -5.21 -1.02 -9.23
C TYR A 105 -5.74 -0.15 -10.37
N SER A 106 -5.16 1.04 -10.58
CA SER A 106 -5.51 1.88 -11.73
C SER A 106 -5.16 1.23 -13.07
N SER A 107 -4.11 0.41 -13.15
CA SER A 107 -3.81 -0.41 -14.33
C SER A 107 -4.85 -1.52 -14.57
N ILE A 108 -5.40 -2.10 -13.50
CA ILE A 108 -6.52 -3.05 -13.58
C ILE A 108 -7.76 -2.34 -14.11
N PHE A 109 -8.11 -1.19 -13.54
CA PHE A 109 -9.28 -0.41 -13.94
C PHE A 109 -9.21 0.05 -15.39
N SER A 110 -8.05 0.57 -15.83
CA SER A 110 -7.89 1.05 -17.21
C SER A 110 -8.01 -0.06 -18.26
N THR A 111 -7.77 -1.32 -17.86
CA THR A 111 -7.82 -2.49 -18.74
C THR A 111 -9.19 -3.15 -18.75
N LEU A 112 -9.83 -3.29 -17.59
CA LEU A 112 -11.03 -4.14 -17.43
C LEU A 112 -12.34 -3.34 -17.28
N CYS A 113 -12.30 -2.12 -16.77
CA CYS A 113 -13.49 -1.43 -16.25
C CYS A 113 -13.93 -0.26 -17.14
N GLN A 114 -15.21 0.12 -17.08
CA GLN A 114 -15.69 1.36 -17.69
C GLN A 114 -15.42 2.54 -16.77
N THR A 115 -15.01 3.70 -17.30
CA THR A 115 -14.70 4.90 -16.51
C THR A 115 -15.80 5.28 -15.52
N LYS A 116 -17.07 5.24 -15.94
CA LYS A 116 -18.22 5.56 -15.07
C LYS A 116 -18.33 4.64 -13.83
N GLU A 117 -17.91 3.38 -13.95
CA GLU A 117 -18.01 2.39 -12.86
C GLU A 117 -16.88 2.63 -11.86
N VAL A 118 -15.71 2.97 -12.38
CA VAL A 118 -14.54 3.38 -11.59
C VAL A 118 -14.85 4.66 -10.82
N ASP A 119 -15.35 5.70 -11.48
CA ASP A 119 -15.74 6.98 -10.84
C ASP A 119 -16.77 6.76 -9.72
N ALA A 120 -17.78 5.92 -9.97
CA ALA A 120 -18.78 5.57 -8.97
C ALA A 120 -18.18 4.81 -7.77
N ALA A 121 -17.18 3.96 -7.99
CA ALA A 121 -16.49 3.23 -6.93
C ALA A 121 -15.54 4.12 -6.11
N TYR A 122 -14.93 5.14 -6.72
CA TYR A 122 -14.17 6.16 -6.00
C TYR A 122 -15.10 7.04 -5.14
N ALA A 123 -16.21 7.51 -5.69
CA ALA A 123 -17.21 8.24 -4.91
C ALA A 123 -17.73 7.39 -3.73
N TRP A 124 -17.99 6.09 -3.98
CA TRP A 124 -18.36 5.17 -2.93
C TRP A 124 -17.27 5.02 -1.85
N SER A 125 -15.98 4.98 -2.21
CA SER A 125 -14.91 4.84 -1.21
C SER A 125 -14.78 6.08 -0.31
N GLU A 126 -15.06 7.27 -0.85
CA GLU A 126 -15.09 8.51 -0.07
C GLU A 126 -16.27 8.54 0.92
N GLU A 127 -17.40 7.96 0.56
CA GLU A 127 -18.62 7.98 1.39
C GLU A 127 -18.76 6.74 2.29
N ASN A 128 -18.00 5.66 2.07
CA ASN A 128 -18.14 4.40 2.80
C ASN A 128 -17.74 4.56 4.28
N PRO A 129 -18.70 4.51 5.24
CA PRO A 129 -18.38 4.84 6.63
C PRO A 129 -17.37 3.88 7.28
N PRO A 130 -17.45 2.54 7.11
CA PRO A 130 -16.43 1.64 7.64
C PRO A 130 -15.01 1.89 7.08
N LEU A 131 -14.89 2.15 5.77
CA LEU A 131 -13.60 2.41 5.13
C LEU A 131 -12.98 3.71 5.63
N GLN A 132 -13.76 4.80 5.64
CA GLN A 132 -13.30 6.09 6.15
C GLN A 132 -12.96 6.03 7.65
N ARG A 133 -13.75 5.29 8.44
CA ARG A 133 -13.45 5.08 9.86
C ARG A 133 -12.14 4.31 10.06
N LYS A 134 -11.90 3.27 9.26
CA LYS A 134 -10.64 2.51 9.27
C LYS A 134 -9.46 3.42 8.93
N ALA A 135 -9.55 4.19 7.84
CA ALA A 135 -8.53 5.16 7.44
C ALA A 135 -8.24 6.18 8.56
N GLN A 136 -9.29 6.74 9.18
CA GLN A 136 -9.16 7.71 10.27
C GLN A 136 -8.42 7.13 11.49
N ILE A 137 -8.75 5.89 11.91
CA ILE A 137 -8.10 5.25 13.06
C ILE A 137 -6.61 5.05 12.79
N ILE A 138 -6.26 4.55 11.61
CA ILE A 138 -4.87 4.31 11.21
C ILE A 138 -4.08 5.63 11.14
N LEU A 139 -4.63 6.65 10.46
CA LEU A 139 -4.00 7.96 10.37
C LEU A 139 -3.79 8.61 11.74
N ALA A 140 -4.74 8.46 12.67
CA ALA A 140 -4.60 8.96 14.03
C ALA A 140 -3.40 8.35 14.76
N HIS A 141 -3.09 7.07 14.51
CA HIS A 141 -1.88 6.45 15.04
C HIS A 141 -0.62 6.99 14.36
N TYR A 142 -0.58 7.16 13.04
CA TYR A 142 0.60 7.68 12.33
C TYR A 142 1.01 9.09 12.73
N VAL A 143 0.04 9.96 13.04
CA VAL A 143 0.32 11.34 13.48
C VAL A 143 0.59 11.45 14.99
N SER A 144 0.42 10.37 15.76
CA SER A 144 0.64 10.37 17.20
C SER A 144 2.14 10.31 17.57
N ASP A 145 2.50 10.77 18.76
CA ASP A 145 3.86 10.68 19.31
C ASP A 145 4.11 9.33 20.02
N GLU A 146 3.57 8.24 19.46
CA GLU A 146 3.67 6.89 20.02
C GLU A 146 4.28 5.91 18.99
N PRO A 147 5.63 5.87 18.84
CA PRO A 147 6.32 5.14 17.78
C PRO A 147 5.91 3.66 17.64
N LEU A 148 5.76 2.97 18.77
CA LEU A 148 5.37 1.55 18.77
C LEU A 148 3.93 1.34 18.29
N LYS A 149 3.02 2.27 18.59
CA LYS A 149 1.63 2.16 18.13
C LYS A 149 1.50 2.42 16.63
N LYS A 150 2.36 3.27 16.04
CA LYS A 150 2.45 3.42 14.58
C LYS A 150 2.81 2.10 13.91
N LYS A 151 3.85 1.41 14.42
CA LYS A 151 4.29 0.11 13.92
C LYS A 151 3.18 -0.95 14.05
N ILE A 152 2.48 -1.01 15.18
CA ILE A 152 1.32 -1.90 15.37
C ILE A 152 0.21 -1.60 14.35
N ALA A 153 -0.13 -0.32 14.15
CA ALA A 153 -1.18 0.09 13.21
C ALA A 153 -0.82 -0.31 11.76
N SER A 154 0.43 -0.11 11.31
CA SER A 154 0.90 -0.57 10.00
C SER A 154 0.76 -2.08 9.83
N VAL A 155 1.25 -2.85 10.81
CA VAL A 155 1.19 -4.32 10.73
C VAL A 155 -0.26 -4.79 10.69
N PHE A 156 -1.15 -4.26 11.54
CA PHE A 156 -2.57 -4.62 11.49
C PHE A 156 -3.25 -4.20 10.20
N LEU A 157 -2.84 -3.08 9.61
CA LEU A 157 -3.41 -2.67 8.33
C LEU A 157 -3.09 -3.71 7.25
N GLU A 158 -1.81 -3.98 7.01
CA GLU A 158 -1.39 -4.71 5.80
C GLU A 158 -1.27 -6.22 6.00
N SER A 159 -1.01 -6.68 7.23
CA SER A 159 -0.96 -8.11 7.56
C SER A 159 -2.29 -8.67 8.08
N PHE A 160 -3.35 -7.86 8.15
CA PHE A 160 -4.67 -8.32 8.58
C PHE A 160 -5.82 -7.64 7.82
N LEU A 161 -6.00 -6.33 7.92
CA LEU A 161 -7.18 -5.66 7.35
C LEU A 161 -7.21 -5.65 5.82
N PHE A 162 -6.05 -5.64 5.15
CA PHE A 162 -5.94 -5.77 3.69
C PHE A 162 -6.48 -7.12 3.18
N TYR A 163 -6.41 -8.18 3.98
CA TYR A 163 -6.84 -9.51 3.57
C TYR A 163 -8.36 -9.64 3.39
N SER A 164 -9.16 -8.71 3.94
CA SER A 164 -10.59 -8.64 3.58
C SER A 164 -10.80 -8.31 2.10
N GLY A 165 -9.86 -7.57 1.49
CA GLY A 165 -9.85 -7.29 0.07
C GLY A 165 -9.15 -8.38 -0.74
N PHE A 166 -7.96 -8.82 -0.31
CA PHE A 166 -7.20 -9.85 -1.03
C PHE A 166 -7.88 -11.21 -1.10
N TRP A 167 -8.86 -11.50 -0.24
CA TRP A 167 -9.67 -12.70 -0.37
C TRP A 167 -10.32 -12.83 -1.76
N LEU A 168 -10.83 -11.74 -2.33
CA LEU A 168 -11.60 -11.76 -3.57
C LEU A 168 -10.78 -12.18 -4.81
N PRO A 169 -9.62 -11.58 -5.12
CA PRO A 169 -8.80 -12.03 -6.25
C PRO A 169 -8.18 -13.41 -6.05
N MET A 170 -8.14 -13.94 -4.82
CA MET A 170 -7.69 -15.32 -4.55
C MET A 170 -8.83 -16.35 -4.66
N TYR A 171 -10.08 -15.89 -4.67
CA TYR A 171 -11.25 -16.74 -4.87
C TYR A 171 -11.49 -17.07 -6.35
N PHE A 172 -11.27 -16.08 -7.23
CA PHE A 172 -11.34 -16.24 -8.70
C PHE A 172 -10.10 -16.93 -9.26
#